data_AF-A0A7V5C5D8-F1
#
_entry.id   AF-A0A7V5C5D8-F1
#
_cell.length_a   1.000
_cell.length_b   1.000
_cell.length_c   1.000
_cell.angle_alpha   90.00
_cell.angle_beta   90.00
_cell.angle_gamma   90.00
#
_symmetry.space_group_name_H-M   'P 1'
#
loop_
_entity.id
_entity.type
_entity.pdbx_description
1 polymer ?
#
loop_
_entity_poly.entity_id
_entity_poly.type
_entity_poly.pdbx_seq_one_letter_code
_entity_poly.pdbx_strand_id
1 'polypeptide(L)'
;MELSEVMEEIRLVPKDRLPTVYDFIHFFRLGLETVRDDTKDIMRFAGCWQDMTDEEFEDFSQEIAERRRQAFSGRADRETITD
;
A
#
# COMPACT_ATOMS: atom_id res chain seq x y z
N MET A 1 18.16 8.17 -6.64
CA MET A 1 19.10 7.07 -6.42
C MET A 1 19.80 6.85 -7.72
N GLU A 2 21.08 7.18 -7.76
CA GLU A 2 21.85 7.14 -9.00
C GLU A 2 22.29 5.71 -9.30
N LEU A 3 22.37 5.33 -10.57
CA LEU A 3 22.76 3.97 -11.00
C LEU A 3 24.12 3.56 -10.40
N SER A 4 25.01 4.54 -10.17
CA SER A 4 26.30 4.35 -9.54
C SER A 4 26.20 3.86 -8.10
N GLU A 5 25.23 4.35 -7.32
CA GLU A 5 25.06 3.98 -5.91
C GLU A 5 24.61 2.52 -5.79
N VAL A 6 23.62 2.13 -6.60
CA VAL A 6 23.12 0.75 -6.67
C VAL A 6 24.22 -0.23 -7.07
N MET A 7 25.08 0.16 -8.02
CA MET A 7 26.20 -0.68 -8.45
C MET A 7 27.24 -0.91 -7.35
N GLU A 8 27.52 0.10 -6.52
CA GLU A 8 28.43 -0.07 -5.39
C GLU A 8 27.82 -0.97 -4.31
N GLU A 9 26.53 -0.85 -4.03
CA GLU A 9 25.85 -1.74 -3.07
C GLU A 9 25.85 -3.21 -3.52
N ILE A 10 25.59 -3.48 -4.80
CA ILE A 10 25.62 -4.84 -5.36
C ILE A 10 27.01 -5.48 -5.21
N ARG A 11 28.08 -4.68 -5.32
CA ARG A 11 29.46 -5.18 -5.16
C ARG A 11 29.80 -5.59 -3.73
N LEU A 12 29.06 -5.09 -2.73
CA LEU A 12 29.22 -5.48 -1.34
C LEU A 12 28.58 -6.84 -1.02
N VAL A 13 27.71 -7.34 -1.91
CA VAL A 13 27.04 -8.63 -1.72
C VAL A 13 28.02 -9.79 -1.98
N PRO A 14 28.16 -10.77 -1.06
CA PRO A 14 28.94 -11.97 -1.30
C PRO A 14 28.48 -12.72 -2.55
N LYS A 15 29.42 -13.18 -3.38
CA LYS A 15 29.10 -13.78 -4.70
C LYS A 15 28.16 -14.98 -4.61
N ASP A 16 28.26 -15.77 -3.54
CA ASP A 16 27.41 -16.93 -3.26
C ASP A 16 25.97 -16.55 -2.89
N ARG A 17 25.73 -15.29 -2.49
CA ARG A 17 24.42 -14.75 -2.12
C ARG A 17 23.71 -14.01 -3.25
N LEU A 18 24.43 -13.64 -4.32
CA LEU A 18 23.85 -12.97 -5.49
C LEU A 18 22.66 -13.72 -6.09
N PRO A 19 22.67 -15.07 -6.23
CA PRO A 19 21.51 -15.81 -6.71
C PRO A 19 20.28 -15.62 -5.82
N THR A 20 20.46 -15.67 -4.49
CA THR A 20 19.36 -15.48 -3.52
C THR A 20 18.77 -14.08 -3.59
N VAL A 21 19.60 -13.05 -3.72
CA VAL A 21 19.15 -11.67 -3.87
C VAL A 21 18.40 -11.48 -5.19
N TYR A 22 18.90 -12.07 -6.28
CA TYR A 22 18.22 -12.07 -7.57
C TYR A 22 16.86 -12.75 -7.48
N ASP A 23 16.78 -13.96 -6.91
CA ASP A 23 15.54 -14.72 -6.77
C ASP A 23 14.50 -13.95 -5.94
N PHE A 24 14.95 -13.27 -4.88
CA PHE A 24 14.11 -12.42 -4.04
C PHE A 24 13.53 -11.23 -4.83
N ILE A 25 14.37 -10.47 -5.53
CA ILE A 25 13.92 -9.33 -6.36
C ILE A 25 13.01 -9.82 -7.49
N HIS A 26 13.37 -10.94 -8.12
CA HIS A 26 12.62 -11.55 -9.20
C HIS A 26 11.23 -12.02 -8.73
N PHE A 27 11.16 -12.61 -7.52
CA PHE A 27 9.90 -12.98 -6.88
C PHE A 27 9.01 -11.76 -6.66
N PHE A 28 9.53 -10.62 -6.22
CA PHE A 28 8.72 -9.40 -6.11
C PHE A 28 8.23 -8.91 -7.47
N ARG A 29 9.08 -8.95 -8.50
CA ARG A 29 8.66 -8.53 -9.85
C ARG A 29 7.53 -9.41 -10.39
N LEU A 30 7.68 -10.74 -10.30
CA LEU A 30 6.63 -11.68 -10.73
C LEU A 30 5.40 -11.61 -9.82
N GLY A 31 5.60 -11.47 -8.51
CA GLY A 31 4.53 -11.32 -7.52
C GLY A 31 3.66 -10.10 -7.79
N LEU A 32 4.28 -8.99 -8.21
CA LEU A 32 3.60 -7.76 -8.63
C LEU A 32 2.92 -7.89 -10.01
N GLU A 33 3.52 -8.60 -10.96
CA GLU A 33 2.87 -8.94 -12.24
C GLU A 33 1.69 -9.92 -12.06
N THR A 34 1.71 -10.75 -11.00
CA THR A 34 0.61 -11.64 -10.60
C THR A 34 -0.37 -11.00 -9.64
N VAL A 35 -0.26 -9.69 -9.34
CA VAL A 35 -1.37 -8.95 -8.72
C VAL A 35 -2.54 -9.16 -9.67
N ARG A 36 -3.48 -9.99 -9.21
CA ARG A 36 -4.66 -10.34 -9.98
C ARG A 36 -5.29 -9.05 -10.46
N ASP A 37 -5.82 -9.10 -11.67
CA ASP A 37 -6.78 -8.11 -12.14
C ASP A 37 -8.03 -8.22 -11.27
N ASP A 38 -7.95 -7.66 -10.06
CA ASP A 38 -9.01 -7.60 -9.06
C ASP A 38 -10.07 -6.58 -9.47
N THR A 39 -9.98 -6.00 -10.66
CA THR A 39 -10.99 -5.09 -11.22
C THR A 39 -12.38 -5.71 -11.12
N LYS A 40 -12.52 -7.02 -11.34
CA LYS A 40 -13.81 -7.71 -11.19
C LYS A 40 -14.32 -7.74 -9.74
N ASP A 41 -13.43 -7.96 -8.77
CA ASP A 41 -13.78 -7.99 -7.35
C ASP A 41 -14.04 -6.57 -6.80
N ILE A 42 -13.32 -5.56 -7.30
CA ILE A 42 -13.54 -4.14 -7.02
C ILE A 42 -14.88 -3.69 -7.60
N MET A 43 -15.17 -4.04 -8.86
CA MET A 43 -16.42 -3.69 -9.56
C MET A 43 -17.65 -4.33 -8.92
N ARG A 44 -17.52 -5.41 -8.15
CA ARG A 44 -18.63 -5.98 -7.37
C ARG A 44 -19.24 -4.98 -6.38
N PHE A 45 -18.45 -4.00 -5.91
CA PHE A 45 -18.91 -2.98 -4.99
C PHE A 45 -19.37 -1.69 -5.70
N ALA A 46 -19.23 -1.61 -7.03
CA ALA A 46 -19.72 -0.46 -7.79
C ALA A 46 -21.25 -0.37 -7.67
N GLY A 47 -21.76 0.79 -7.22
CA GLY A 47 -23.19 1.01 -7.02
C GLY A 47 -23.76 0.40 -5.75
N CYS A 48 -22.95 -0.12 -4.82
CA CYS A 48 -23.45 -0.68 -3.56
C CYS A 48 -24.21 0.33 -2.67
N TRP A 49 -24.12 1.63 -2.97
CA TRP A 49 -24.83 2.72 -2.30
C TRP A 49 -25.86 3.41 -3.21
N GLN A 50 -26.17 2.84 -4.39
CA GLN A 50 -27.09 3.46 -5.34
C GLN A 50 -28.53 3.56 -4.80
N ASP A 51 -28.90 2.68 -3.88
CA ASP A 51 -30.21 2.69 -3.25
C ASP A 51 -30.32 3.68 -2.08
N MET A 52 -29.22 4.32 -1.67
CA MET A 52 -29.23 5.35 -0.63
C MET A 52 -29.74 6.67 -1.19
N THR A 53 -30.58 7.35 -0.41
CA THR A 53 -30.90 8.76 -0.67
C THR A 53 -29.71 9.67 -0.37
N ASP A 54 -29.72 10.88 -0.93
CA ASP A 54 -28.66 11.87 -0.66
C ASP A 54 -28.56 12.22 0.84
N GLU A 55 -29.68 12.22 1.56
CA GLU A 55 -29.75 12.46 3.01
C GLU A 55 -29.07 11.32 3.79
N GLU A 56 -29.42 10.06 3.48
CA GLU A 56 -28.79 8.89 4.12
C GLU A 56 -27.29 8.82 3.83
N PHE A 57 -26.86 9.20 2.62
CA PHE A 57 -25.45 9.23 2.25
C PHE A 57 -24.67 10.31 3.01
N GLU A 58 -25.26 11.50 3.18
CA GLU A 58 -24.64 12.61 3.92
C GLU A 58 -24.48 12.26 5.40
N ASP A 59 -25.53 11.71 6.03
CA ASP A 59 -25.49 11.26 7.43
C ASP A 59 -24.41 10.18 7.64
N PHE A 60 -24.37 9.18 6.75
CA PHE A 60 -23.35 8.13 6.77
C PHE A 60 -21.93 8.70 6.60
N SER A 61 -21.76 9.66 5.69
CA SER A 61 -20.47 10.31 5.44
C SER A 61 -19.95 11.05 6.67
N GLN A 62 -20.83 11.75 7.38
CA GLN A 62 -20.49 12.45 8.63
C GLN A 62 -20.10 11.46 9.74
N GLU A 63 -20.84 10.36 9.89
CA GLU A 63 -20.52 9.30 10.86
C GLU A 63 -19.13 8.69 10.61
N ILE A 64 -18.82 8.37 9.35
CA ILE A 64 -17.51 7.82 8.95
C ILE A 64 -16.38 8.82 9.23
N ALA A 65 -16.59 10.11 8.93
CA ALA A 65 -15.60 11.15 9.17
C ALA A 65 -15.28 11.28 10.68
N GLU A 66 -16.30 11.25 11.53
CA GLU A 66 -16.13 11.34 12.99
C GLU A 66 -15.41 10.10 13.53
N ARG A 67 -15.79 8.89 13.09
CA ARG A 67 -15.10 7.65 13.48
C ARG A 67 -13.63 7.65 13.08
N ARG A 68 -13.30 8.12 11.88
CA ARG A 68 -11.89 8.26 11.44
C ARG A 68 -11.15 9.24 12.34
N ARG A 69 -11.72 10.41 12.60
CA ARG A 69 -11.13 11.40 13.51
C ARG A 69 -10.83 10.80 14.88
N GLN A 70 -11.76 10.04 15.44
CA GLN A 70 -11.59 9.37 16.72
C GLN A 70 -10.52 8.27 16.67
N ALA A 71 -10.55 7.39 15.67
CA ALA A 71 -9.59 6.29 15.53
C ALA A 71 -8.13 6.78 15.34
N PHE A 72 -7.96 7.95 14.74
CA PHE A 72 -6.64 8.55 14.46
C PHE A 72 -6.28 9.69 15.43
N SER A 73 -7.12 10.00 16.41
CA SER A 73 -6.90 11.06 17.41
C SER A 73 -5.62 10.88 18.24
N GLY A 74 -5.12 9.64 18.39
CA GLY A 74 -3.92 9.31 19.15
C GLY A 74 -2.68 8.95 18.32
N ARG A 75 -2.70 9.10 16.99
CA ARG A 75 -1.58 8.67 16.12
C ARG A 75 -0.58 9.76 15.74
N ALA A 76 -0.75 10.99 16.22
CA ALA A 76 0.09 12.13 15.80
C ALA A 76 1.55 12.11 16.31
N ASP A 77 1.88 11.38 17.39
CA ASP A 77 3.14 11.64 18.12
C ASP A 77 4.19 10.51 18.10
N ARG A 78 4.10 9.50 17.22
CA ARG A 78 5.10 8.41 17.18
C ARG A 78 6.01 8.40 15.95
N GLU A 79 5.86 9.35 15.02
CA GLU A 79 6.66 9.39 13.78
C GLU A 79 7.62 10.60 13.69
N THR A 80 7.77 11.38 14.76
CA THR A 80 8.81 12.43 14.87
C THR A 80 9.85 12.07 15.92
N ILE A 81 10.51 10.92 15.74
CA ILE A 81 11.87 10.71 16.25
C ILE A 81 12.75 10.47 15.03
N THR A 82 13.24 11.56 14.45
CA THR A 82 14.47 11.56 13.65
C THR A 82 15.61 11.91 14.60
N ASP A 83 16.55 10.96 14.74
CA ASP A 83 17.90 11.15 15.28
C ASP A 83 18.68 12.17 14.44
#